data_AF-A0AA44CL76-F1
#
_entry.id   AF-A0AA44CL76-F1
#
_cell.length_a   1.000
_cell.length_b   1.000
_cell.length_c   1.000
_cell.angle_alpha   90.00
_cell.angle_beta   90.00
_cell.angle_gamma   90.00
#
_symmetry.space_group_name_H-M   'P 1'
#
loop_
_entity.id
_entity.type
_entity.pdbx_description
1 polymer ?
#
loop_
_entity_poly.entity_id
_entity_poly.type
_entity_poly.pdbx_seq_one_letter_code
_entity_poly.pdbx_strand_id
1 'polypeptide(L)'
;MRKLLDSFTDERLKELSVEEDLYNYPPTQEELNSLARIALAVKMAEPVAWKWRGAVGDIWTEKKEKADFVTKFCPELPVTELYTTPQLNSPEIPEGWKLVPNMPTLGMLSVLGLTGSFESMLGRYADMLAAATESNHD
;
A
#
# COMPACT_ATOMS: atom_id res chain seq x y z
N MET A 1 -3.68 0.82 -3.54
CA MET A 1 -3.48 0.78 -5.00
C MET A 1 -3.67 2.16 -5.62
N ARG A 2 -4.28 3.06 -4.84
CA ARG A 2 -4.69 4.42 -5.18
C ARG A 2 -3.66 5.22 -5.95
N LYS A 3 -2.46 5.48 -5.42
CA LYS A 3 -1.47 6.33 -6.13
C LYS A 3 -1.08 5.87 -7.54
N LEU A 4 -1.04 4.55 -7.79
CA LEU A 4 -0.76 3.98 -9.13
C LEU A 4 -1.99 3.94 -10.02
N LEU A 5 -3.20 3.93 -9.44
CA LEU A 5 -4.46 4.08 -10.18
C LEU A 5 -4.76 5.56 -10.45
N ASP A 6 -4.40 6.45 -9.53
CA ASP A 6 -4.57 7.90 -9.59
C ASP A 6 -3.70 8.52 -10.71
N SER A 7 -2.67 7.80 -11.18
CA SER A 7 -1.92 8.19 -12.37
C SER A 7 -2.67 7.92 -13.68
N PHE A 8 -3.78 7.20 -13.64
CA PHE A 8 -4.67 6.99 -14.78
C PHE A 8 -5.99 7.73 -14.58
N THR A 9 -6.49 8.34 -15.65
CA THR A 9 -7.88 8.80 -15.68
C THR A 9 -8.81 7.63 -15.99
N ASP A 10 -10.07 7.72 -15.56
CA ASP A 10 -11.08 6.69 -15.86
C ASP A 10 -11.26 6.52 -17.37
N GLU A 11 -11.18 7.61 -18.13
CA GLU A 11 -11.20 7.61 -19.59
C GLU A 11 -10.01 6.85 -20.18
N ARG A 12 -8.79 7.09 -19.65
CA ARG A 12 -7.59 6.41 -20.15
C ARG A 12 -7.62 4.92 -19.84
N LEU A 13 -8.09 4.51 -18.66
CA LEU A 13 -8.32 3.09 -18.35
C LEU A 13 -9.34 2.45 -19.29
N LYS A 14 -10.40 3.19 -19.63
CA LYS A 14 -11.42 2.70 -20.57
C LYS A 14 -10.86 2.53 -21.97
N GLU A 15 -10.08 3.49 -22.48
CA GLU A 15 -9.36 3.36 -23.76
C GLU A 15 -8.42 2.16 -23.74
N LEU A 16 -7.61 2.02 -22.68
CA LEU A 16 -6.68 0.90 -22.53
C LEU A 16 -7.38 -0.46 -22.44
N SER A 17 -8.66 -0.49 -22.04
CA SER A 17 -9.47 -1.71 -21.96
C SER A 17 -10.11 -2.13 -23.29
N VAL A 18 -10.11 -1.27 -24.30
CA VAL A 18 -10.74 -1.52 -25.61
C VAL A 18 -9.66 -1.55 -26.69
N GLU A 19 -9.60 -2.64 -27.45
CA GLU A 19 -8.50 -2.93 -28.39
C GLU A 19 -8.43 -1.97 -29.59
N GLU A 20 -9.53 -1.28 -29.92
CA GLU A 20 -9.70 -0.55 -31.18
C GLU A 20 -8.77 0.67 -31.35
N ASP A 21 -8.33 1.32 -30.27
CA ASP A 21 -7.54 2.57 -30.35
C ASP A 21 -6.06 2.43 -29.96
N LEU A 22 -5.62 1.23 -29.55
CA LEU A 22 -4.23 1.01 -29.11
C LEU A 22 -3.19 1.08 -30.24
N TYR A 23 -3.64 1.02 -31.49
CA TYR A 23 -2.76 1.20 -32.65
C TYR A 23 -2.36 2.68 -32.85
N ASN A 24 -3.29 3.60 -32.64
CA ASN A 24 -3.06 5.05 -32.82
C ASN A 24 -2.50 5.69 -31.54
N TYR A 25 -2.92 5.18 -30.38
CA TYR A 25 -2.52 5.68 -29.07
C TYR A 25 -2.03 4.53 -28.18
N PRO A 26 -0.87 3.94 -28.52
CA PRO A 26 -0.33 2.81 -27.79
C PRO A 26 -0.05 3.18 -26.33
N PRO A 27 -0.18 2.23 -25.39
CA PRO A 27 0.21 2.45 -24.01
C PRO A 27 1.72 2.70 -23.94
N THR A 28 2.10 3.65 -23.11
CA THR A 28 3.51 3.88 -22.78
C THR A 28 4.06 2.74 -21.93
N GLN A 29 5.39 2.59 -21.90
CA GLN A 29 6.05 1.60 -21.05
C GLN A 29 5.74 1.82 -19.56
N GLU A 30 5.59 3.07 -19.14
CA GLU A 30 5.24 3.43 -17.77
C GLU A 30 3.82 3.01 -17.41
N GLU A 31 2.86 3.21 -18.31
CA GLU A 31 1.49 2.72 -18.16
C GLU A 31 1.46 1.19 -18.04
N LEU A 32 2.16 0.47 -18.93
CA LEU A 32 2.25 -0.98 -18.89
C LEU A 32 2.86 -1.50 -17.59
N ASN A 33 3.98 -0.91 -17.15
CA ASN A 33 4.62 -1.28 -15.90
C ASN A 33 3.73 -1.00 -14.69
N SER A 34 3.00 0.11 -14.70
CA SER A 34 2.07 0.47 -13.62
C SER A 34 0.89 -0.49 -13.54
N LEU A 35 0.29 -0.84 -14.69
CA LEU A 35 -0.76 -1.86 -14.78
C LEU A 35 -0.26 -3.24 -14.34
N ALA A 36 0.95 -3.64 -14.73
CA ALA A 36 1.55 -4.91 -14.31
C ALA A 36 1.75 -4.99 -12.80
N ARG A 37 2.21 -3.90 -12.17
CA ARG A 37 2.35 -3.80 -10.70
C ARG A 37 1.00 -3.87 -10.01
N ILE A 38 -0.02 -3.20 -10.56
CA ILE A 38 -1.40 -3.26 -10.04
C ILE A 38 -1.92 -4.71 -10.13
N ALA A 39 -1.81 -5.34 -11.30
CA ALA A 39 -2.28 -6.70 -11.52
C ALA A 39 -1.57 -7.71 -10.61
N LEU A 40 -0.25 -7.56 -10.42
CA LEU A 40 0.53 -8.38 -9.50
C LEU A 40 0.06 -8.17 -8.05
N ALA A 41 -0.13 -6.93 -7.62
CA ALA A 41 -0.62 -6.63 -6.28
C ALA A 41 -2.04 -7.15 -6.02
N VAL A 42 -2.94 -7.09 -7.02
CA VAL A 42 -4.26 -7.73 -6.94
C VAL A 42 -4.13 -9.25 -6.80
N LYS A 43 -3.28 -9.87 -7.63
CA LYS A 43 -3.08 -11.33 -7.61
C LYS A 43 -2.48 -11.84 -6.29
N MET A 44 -1.64 -11.04 -5.64
CA MET A 44 -1.01 -11.38 -4.37
C MET A 44 -1.85 -11.00 -3.14
N ALA A 45 -2.92 -10.22 -3.31
CA ALA A 45 -3.78 -9.86 -2.19
C ALA A 45 -4.46 -11.11 -1.65
N GLU A 46 -4.31 -11.36 -0.34
CA GLU A 46 -5.08 -12.39 0.33
C GLU A 46 -6.46 -11.85 0.72
N PRO A 47 -7.54 -12.66 0.63
CA PRO A 47 -8.83 -12.27 1.18
C PRO A 47 -8.72 -12.01 2.67
N VAL A 48 -9.36 -10.94 3.15
CA VAL A 48 -9.44 -10.62 4.58
C VAL A 48 -10.65 -11.26 5.25
N ALA A 49 -11.67 -11.59 4.46
CA ALA A 49 -12.86 -12.25 4.94
C ALA A 49 -13.53 -13.05 3.83
N TRP A 50 -14.46 -13.91 4.23
CA TRP A 50 -15.28 -14.74 3.36
C TRP A 50 -16.73 -14.65 3.77
N LYS A 51 -17.61 -14.73 2.78
CA LYS A 51 -19.06 -14.61 2.94
C LYS A 51 -19.78 -15.72 2.19
N TRP A 52 -20.82 -16.29 2.79
CA TRP A 52 -21.77 -17.16 2.08
C TRP A 52 -23.19 -16.96 2.60
N ARG A 53 -24.18 -17.46 1.86
CA ARG A 53 -25.59 -17.43 2.28
C ARG A 53 -25.89 -18.60 3.21
N GLY A 54 -26.26 -18.30 4.44
CA GLY A 54 -26.80 -19.26 5.40
C GLY A 54 -28.33 -19.33 5.37
N ALA A 55 -28.89 -20.17 6.24
CA ALA A 55 -30.34 -20.34 6.38
C ALA A 55 -31.06 -19.07 6.86
N VAL A 56 -30.37 -18.22 7.63
CA VAL A 56 -30.92 -16.98 8.22
C VAL A 56 -30.08 -15.78 7.77
N GLY A 57 -29.85 -15.66 6.46
CA GLY A 57 -29.13 -14.55 5.85
C GLY A 57 -27.64 -14.81 5.63
N ASP A 58 -26.88 -13.73 5.44
CA ASP A 58 -25.46 -13.82 5.07
C ASP A 58 -24.58 -14.09 6.30
N ILE A 59 -23.67 -15.06 6.18
CA ILE A 59 -22.66 -15.40 7.19
C ILE A 59 -21.32 -14.88 6.71
N TRP A 60 -20.54 -14.29 7.63
CA TRP A 60 -19.24 -13.70 7.37
C TRP A 60 -18.21 -14.28 8.34
N THR A 61 -16.98 -14.49 7.87
CA THR A 61 -15.85 -14.96 8.70
C THR A 61 -14.54 -14.36 8.21
N GLU A 62 -13.64 -14.05 9.15
CA GLU A 62 -12.24 -13.69 8.86
C GLU A 62 -11.32 -14.92 8.93
N LYS A 63 -11.85 -16.07 9.33
CA LYS A 63 -11.09 -17.33 9.42
C LYS A 63 -11.19 -18.11 8.13
N LYS A 64 -10.07 -18.26 7.43
CA LYS A 64 -9.97 -19.03 6.18
C LYS A 64 -10.39 -20.48 6.36
N GLU A 65 -10.08 -21.09 7.49
CA GLU A 65 -10.38 -22.51 7.74
C GLU A 65 -11.88 -22.79 7.72
N LYS A 66 -12.69 -21.82 8.17
CA LYS A 66 -14.16 -21.92 8.11
C LYS A 66 -14.66 -21.79 6.67
N ALA A 67 -14.06 -20.91 5.88
CA ALA A 67 -14.38 -20.77 4.47
C ALA A 67 -14.02 -22.04 3.68
N ASP A 68 -12.83 -22.58 3.90
CA ASP A 68 -12.37 -23.83 3.29
C ASP A 68 -13.27 -25.02 3.65
N PHE A 69 -13.74 -25.07 4.91
CA PHE A 69 -14.72 -26.07 5.35
C PHE A 69 -16.01 -25.97 4.53
N VAL A 70 -16.58 -24.77 4.39
CA VAL A 70 -17.82 -24.57 3.62
C VAL A 70 -17.61 -24.92 2.15
N THR A 71 -16.53 -24.47 1.53
CA THR A 71 -16.20 -24.81 0.14
C THR A 71 -16.08 -26.31 -0.09
N LYS A 72 -15.53 -27.05 0.89
CA LYS A 72 -15.31 -28.50 0.77
C LYS A 72 -16.56 -29.33 1.05
N PHE A 73 -17.35 -28.96 2.05
CA PHE A 73 -18.45 -29.79 2.55
C PHE A 73 -19.84 -29.30 2.14
N CYS A 74 -19.95 -28.06 1.67
CA CYS A 74 -21.19 -27.43 1.21
C CYS A 74 -20.95 -26.68 -0.12
N PRO A 75 -20.58 -27.39 -1.22
CA PRO A 75 -20.26 -26.76 -2.50
C PRO A 75 -21.44 -25.99 -3.12
N GLU A 76 -22.67 -26.27 -2.69
CA GLU A 76 -23.88 -25.54 -3.05
C GLU A 76 -23.93 -24.11 -2.49
N LEU A 77 -23.10 -23.80 -1.49
CA LEU A 77 -22.99 -22.47 -0.90
C LEU A 77 -21.77 -21.76 -1.49
N PRO A 78 -21.96 -20.84 -2.45
CA PRO A 78 -20.84 -20.11 -3.03
C PRO A 78 -20.21 -19.20 -1.98
N VAL A 79 -18.93 -19.46 -1.68
CA VAL A 79 -18.13 -18.62 -0.80
C VAL A 79 -17.57 -17.44 -1.61
N THR A 80 -17.97 -16.23 -1.24
CA THR A 80 -17.48 -14.98 -1.78
C THR A 80 -16.30 -14.49 -0.94
N GLU A 81 -15.15 -14.30 -1.58
CA GLU A 81 -13.97 -13.71 -0.97
C GLU A 81 -14.10 -12.19 -0.90
N LEU A 82 -13.65 -11.62 0.22
CA LEU A 82 -13.71 -10.20 0.49
C LEU A 82 -12.29 -9.72 0.71
N TYR A 83 -11.92 -8.75 -0.08
CA TYR A 83 -10.61 -8.16 -0.05
C TYR A 83 -10.70 -6.82 0.64
N THR A 84 -9.72 -6.52 1.50
CA THR A 84 -9.51 -5.12 1.87
C THR A 84 -9.07 -4.38 0.60
N THR A 85 -9.36 -3.08 0.55
CA THR A 85 -8.72 -2.24 -0.46
C THR A 85 -7.21 -2.46 -0.35
N PRO A 86 -6.49 -2.79 -1.44
CA PRO A 86 -5.07 -3.13 -1.34
C PRO A 86 -4.34 -1.95 -0.70
N GLN A 87 -3.77 -2.17 0.48
CA GLN A 87 -2.88 -1.22 1.15
C GLN A 87 -1.63 -1.11 0.27
N LEU A 88 -1.69 -0.19 -0.67
CA LEU A 88 -0.53 0.25 -1.43
C LEU A 88 -0.06 1.44 -0.64
N ASN A 89 1.20 1.38 -0.20
CA ASN A 89 1.81 2.12 0.89
C ASN A 89 1.77 1.34 2.23
N SER A 90 2.67 0.38 2.42
CA SER A 90 3.73 0.75 3.36
C SER A 90 4.64 1.67 2.54
N PRO A 91 4.95 2.91 2.97
CA PRO A 91 5.92 3.70 2.25
C PRO A 91 7.17 2.84 2.10
N GLU A 92 7.58 2.54 0.87
CA GLU A 92 8.93 2.06 0.63
C GLU A 92 9.82 3.19 1.13
N ILE A 93 10.41 3.00 2.32
CA ILE A 93 11.48 3.84 2.82
C ILE A 93 12.65 3.49 1.92
N PRO A 94 13.08 4.39 1.02
CA PRO A 94 14.20 4.07 0.15
C PRO A 94 15.43 3.81 1.00
N GLU A 95 16.26 2.88 0.55
CA GLU A 95 17.49 2.51 1.24
C GLU A 95 18.34 3.78 1.49
N GLY A 96 18.64 4.06 2.76
CA GLY A 96 19.31 5.30 3.19
C GLY A 96 18.43 6.48 3.60
N TRP A 97 17.10 6.37 3.62
CA TRP A 97 16.24 7.48 4.08
C TRP A 97 16.12 7.56 5.61
N LYS A 98 16.39 8.76 6.14
CA LYS A 98 16.17 9.12 7.54
C LYS A 98 14.84 9.87 7.65
N LEU A 99 13.89 9.36 8.44
CA LEU A 99 12.51 9.85 8.57
C LEU A 99 12.35 11.20 9.30
N VAL A 100 13.35 12.08 9.23
CA VAL A 100 13.38 13.28 10.07
C VAL A 100 13.86 14.51 9.28
N PRO A 101 13.26 15.70 9.48
CA PRO A 101 13.61 16.90 8.73
C PRO A 101 15.04 17.38 9.00
N ASN A 102 15.82 17.75 7.98
CA ASN A 102 17.15 18.35 8.18
C ASN A 102 17.10 19.71 8.91
N MET A 103 15.95 20.40 8.86
CA MET A 103 15.69 21.64 9.60
C MET A 103 14.43 21.48 10.46
N PRO A 104 14.59 21.08 11.74
CA PRO A 104 13.46 20.85 12.63
C PRO A 104 12.89 22.17 13.16
N THR A 105 11.58 22.20 13.41
CA THR A 105 10.94 23.32 14.11
C THR A 105 11.22 23.24 15.62
N LEU A 106 11.09 24.37 16.33
CA LEU A 106 11.21 24.40 17.80
C LEU A 106 10.27 23.39 18.49
N GLY A 107 9.05 23.22 17.97
CA GLY A 107 8.08 22.25 18.49
C GLY A 107 8.58 20.81 18.36
N MET A 108 9.18 20.47 17.21
CA MET A 108 9.75 19.13 16.98
C MET A 108 10.94 18.86 17.90
N LEU A 109 11.84 19.83 18.07
CA LEU A 109 12.99 19.71 18.99
C LEU A 109 12.53 19.53 20.44
N SER A 110 11.49 20.27 20.85
CA SER A 110 10.89 20.16 22.18
C SER A 110 10.25 18.80 22.43
N VAL A 111 9.57 18.21 21.42
CA VAL A 111 8.97 16.87 21.52
C VAL A 111 10.04 15.79 21.70
N LEU A 112 11.22 15.96 21.10
CA LEU A 112 12.37 15.08 21.31
C LEU A 112 13.03 15.25 22.70
N GLY A 113 12.50 16.12 23.55
CA GLY A 113 13.04 16.40 24.88
C GLY A 113 14.34 17.20 24.84
N LEU A 114 14.67 17.85 23.72
CA LEU A 114 15.79 18.77 23.65
C LEU A 114 15.39 20.08 24.36
N THR A 115 16.30 20.57 25.20
CA THR A 115 16.09 21.77 26.03
C THR A 115 17.30 22.69 25.89
N GLY A 116 17.10 23.98 26.17
CA GLY A 116 18.12 25.03 26.00
C GLY A 116 17.72 26.06 24.93
N SER A 117 18.70 26.80 24.40
CA SER A 117 18.44 27.73 23.29
C SER A 117 18.12 26.97 22.00
N PHE A 118 17.43 27.62 21.06
CA PHE A 118 17.10 27.01 19.78
C PHE A 118 18.35 26.58 19.00
N GLU A 119 19.44 27.37 19.04
CA GLU A 119 20.71 26.98 18.42
C GLU A 119 21.33 25.75 19.08
N SER A 120 21.26 25.65 20.41
CA SER A 120 21.77 24.49 21.15
C SER A 120 20.99 23.21 20.82
N MET A 121 19.66 23.33 20.69
CA MET A 121 18.80 22.20 20.29
C MET A 121 19.07 21.77 18.84
N LEU A 122 19.31 22.71 17.93
CA LEU A 122 19.70 22.40 16.54
C LEU A 122 21.04 21.67 16.47
N GLY A 123 22.02 22.08 17.26
CA GLY A 123 23.32 21.40 17.33
C GLY A 123 23.20 19.95 17.77
N ARG A 124 22.50 19.69 18.88
CA ARG A 124 22.27 18.33 19.40
C ARG A 124 21.47 17.46 18.44
N TYR A 125 20.53 18.06 17.72
CA TYR A 125 19.77 17.38 16.68
C TYR A 125 20.67 16.99 15.50
N ALA A 126 21.57 17.88 15.05
CA ALA A 126 22.55 17.56 14.02
C ALA A 126 23.50 16.43 14.45
N ASP A 127 23.96 16.42 15.70
CA ASP A 127 24.79 15.34 16.25
C ASP A 127 24.03 14.00 16.26
N MET A 128 22.74 14.01 16.62
CA MET A 128 21.87 12.84 16.55
C MET A 128 21.69 12.34 15.11
N LEU A 129 21.57 13.27 14.15
CA LEU A 129 21.55 12.93 12.72
C LEU A 129 22.91 12.39 12.23
N ALA A 130 24.03 12.84 12.76
CA ALA A 130 25.34 12.30 12.41
C ALA A 130 25.56 10.90 13.04
N ALA A 131 25.01 10.66 14.23
CA ALA A 131 25.21 9.41 14.98
C ALA A 131 24.34 8.24 14.49
N ALA A 132 23.17 8.49 13.91
CA ALA A 132 22.37 7.39 13.38
C ALA A 132 23.00 6.83 12.09
N THR A 133 23.31 5.53 12.14
CA THR A 133 24.04 4.73 11.15
C THR A 133 23.56 4.95 9.71
N GLU A 134 24.51 5.13 8.78
CA GLU A 134 24.26 4.89 7.36
C GLU A 134 23.90 3.41 7.18
N SER A 135 22.89 3.11 6.35
CA SER A 135 22.54 1.73 6.04
C SER A 135 23.66 1.12 5.18
N ASN A 136 24.62 0.46 5.81
CA ASN A 136 25.50 -0.48 5.12
C ASN A 136 24.68 -1.72 4.78
N HIS A 137 24.22 -1.81 3.53
CA HIS A 137 23.69 -3.04 2.97
C HIS A 137 24.78 -3.67 2.09
N ASP A 138 25.37 -4.76 2.57
CA ASP A 138 26.00 -5.81 1.76
C ASP A 138 24.92 -6.74 1.16
#